data_AF-A0A1I3D3N0-F1
#
_entry.id   AF-A0A1I3D3N0-F1
#
_cell.length_a   1.000
_cell.length_b   1.000
_cell.length_c   1.000
_cell.angle_alpha   90.00
_cell.angle_beta   90.00
_cell.angle_gamma   90.00
#
_symmetry.space_group_name_H-M   'P 1'
#
loop_
_entity.id
_entity.type
_entity.pdbx_description
1 polymer ?
#
loop_
_entity_poly.entity_id
_entity_poly.type
_entity_poly.pdbx_seq_one_letter_code
_entity_poly.pdbx_strand_id
1 'polypeptide(L)'
;MAVGPELHFRGPENLGSYILECIDLWNALDGDYQELKKDKHYKNAVNFIIRSIRYGIDIHVLRDMIQTLKTNSVTNLESFKERTLLINCMGNYHLENTKAKRWGIKIMKDIKIANKYLEIWPKAQFIHIVRDGRDVAASQMCDHSSWGYKNIEDAANGWVDLIKKARINTNGQMLEIRYEDLINKPENSIEKILSFLSLDWEGSLLEHQRFSHSLYKNAYNHPSIDTVVKPMNNSAIGRYMRDLCVKDQEKFFALAYELLEEFDYMDSKKSERSINQ
;
A
#
# COMPACT_ATOMS: atom_id res chain seq x y z
N MET A 1 3.87 8.40 14.13
CA MET A 1 4.57 8.02 12.87
C MET A 1 3.86 8.73 11.72
N ALA A 2 4.59 9.18 10.69
CA ALA A 2 3.98 9.75 9.47
C ALA A 2 4.09 8.73 8.32
N VAL A 3 2.97 8.26 7.77
CA VAL A 3 3.00 7.22 6.72
C VAL A 3 2.27 7.67 5.46
N GLY A 4 2.94 7.56 4.33
CA GLY A 4 2.33 7.81 3.02
C GLY A 4 1.37 6.71 2.62
N PRO A 5 0.14 7.03 2.17
CA PRO A 5 -0.93 6.06 1.97
C PRO A 5 -0.68 5.10 0.80
N GLU A 6 0.13 5.51 -0.18
CA GLU A 6 0.63 4.69 -1.28
C GLU A 6 1.64 5.51 -2.07
N LEU A 7 2.89 5.06 -2.20
CA LEU A 7 3.87 5.75 -3.05
C LEU A 7 4.61 4.74 -3.93
N HIS A 8 4.23 4.72 -5.20
CA HIS A 8 4.88 3.89 -6.22
C HIS A 8 5.79 4.76 -7.08
N PHE A 9 7.09 4.52 -6.98
CA PHE A 9 8.12 5.33 -7.65
C PHE A 9 8.95 4.52 -8.65
N ARG A 10 8.52 3.32 -9.05
CA ARG A 10 9.18 2.52 -10.10
C ARG A 10 8.74 2.90 -11.53
N GLY A 11 8.17 4.11 -11.71
CA GLY A 11 7.66 4.66 -12.98
C GLY A 11 8.74 4.89 -14.06
N PRO A 12 8.43 5.66 -15.12
CA PRO A 12 9.28 5.76 -16.31
C PRO A 12 10.68 6.33 -16.02
N GLU A 13 11.58 6.21 -16.99
CA GLU A 13 12.96 6.70 -16.92
C GLU A 13 13.01 8.21 -16.65
N ASN A 14 14.03 8.67 -15.89
CA ASN A 14 14.20 10.07 -15.47
C ASN A 14 12.99 10.66 -14.69
N LEU A 15 12.65 10.05 -13.54
CA LEU A 15 11.53 10.49 -12.70
C LEU A 15 11.61 11.99 -12.39
N GLY A 16 12.81 12.54 -12.19
CA GLY A 16 12.98 13.95 -11.87
C GLY A 16 12.46 14.87 -12.96
N SER A 17 12.99 14.77 -14.18
CA SER A 17 12.54 15.61 -15.31
C SER A 17 11.07 15.36 -15.65
N TYR A 18 10.66 14.09 -15.66
CA TYR A 18 9.30 13.68 -15.99
C TYR A 18 8.25 14.28 -15.06
N ILE A 19 8.52 14.34 -13.74
CA ILE A 19 7.60 14.97 -12.79
C ILE A 19 7.64 16.50 -12.91
N LEU A 20 8.80 17.12 -13.12
CA LEU A 20 8.92 18.58 -13.26
C LEU A 20 8.13 19.10 -14.47
N GLU A 21 8.28 18.45 -15.63
CA GLU A 21 7.52 18.76 -16.84
C GLU A 21 6.01 18.64 -16.60
N CYS A 22 5.58 17.56 -15.94
CA CYS A 22 4.17 17.37 -15.62
C CYS A 22 3.64 18.45 -14.66
N ILE A 23 4.44 18.92 -13.68
CA ILE A 23 4.08 20.03 -12.81
C ILE A 23 3.94 21.34 -13.60
N ASP A 24 4.83 21.60 -14.55
CA ASP A 24 4.75 22.81 -15.40
C ASP A 24 3.45 22.83 -16.22
N LEU A 25 3.11 21.70 -16.83
CA LEU A 25 1.84 21.55 -17.57
C LEU A 25 0.62 21.62 -16.64
N TRP A 26 0.71 21.03 -15.45
CA TRP A 26 -0.36 21.10 -14.44
C TRP A 26 -0.68 22.55 -14.08
N ASN A 27 0.36 23.36 -13.85
CA ASN A 27 0.21 24.78 -13.54
C ASN A 27 -0.31 25.57 -14.74
N ALA A 28 0.14 25.25 -15.96
CA ALA A 28 -0.35 25.89 -17.19
C ALA A 28 -1.84 25.62 -17.48
N LEU A 29 -2.39 24.55 -16.90
CA LEU A 29 -3.81 24.18 -16.99
C LEU A 29 -4.63 24.62 -15.77
N ASP A 30 -4.12 25.57 -14.97
CA ASP A 30 -4.77 26.05 -13.74
C ASP A 30 -5.19 24.92 -12.78
N GLY A 31 -4.45 23.81 -12.79
CA GLY A 31 -4.72 22.66 -11.95
C GLY A 31 -5.63 21.57 -12.55
N ASP A 32 -6.04 21.67 -13.82
CA ASP A 32 -6.83 20.63 -14.49
C ASP A 32 -6.02 19.38 -14.84
N TYR A 33 -5.75 18.58 -13.82
CA TYR A 33 -5.05 17.31 -13.94
C TYR A 33 -5.85 16.21 -14.65
N GLN A 34 -7.17 16.39 -14.81
CA GLN A 34 -7.99 15.41 -15.50
C GLN A 34 -7.72 15.45 -17.00
N GLU A 35 -7.45 16.64 -17.55
CA GLU A 35 -6.98 16.79 -18.92
C GLU A 35 -5.64 16.07 -19.13
N LEU A 36 -4.67 16.28 -18.23
CA LEU A 36 -3.37 15.59 -18.29
C LEU A 36 -3.50 14.06 -18.20
N LYS A 37 -4.47 13.55 -17.44
CA LYS A 37 -4.70 12.10 -17.31
C LYS A 37 -5.20 11.43 -18.60
N LYS A 38 -5.74 12.20 -19.55
CA LYS A 38 -6.16 11.66 -20.86
C LYS A 38 -4.96 11.20 -21.67
N ASP A 39 -3.81 11.85 -21.50
CA ASP A 39 -2.56 11.42 -22.07
C ASP A 39 -1.93 10.28 -21.23
N LYS A 40 -1.72 9.14 -21.88
CA LYS A 40 -1.07 7.98 -21.26
C LYS A 40 0.36 8.30 -20.82
N HIS A 41 1.04 9.22 -21.50
CA HIS A 41 2.38 9.67 -21.15
C HIS A 41 2.39 10.33 -19.76
N TYR A 42 1.46 11.25 -19.46
CA TYR A 42 1.44 11.98 -18.18
C TYR A 42 0.66 11.29 -17.06
N LYS A 43 -0.17 10.29 -17.37
CA LYS A 43 -0.98 9.57 -16.37
C LYS A 43 -0.18 9.09 -15.16
N ASN A 44 1.03 8.58 -15.35
CA ASN A 44 1.86 8.09 -14.25
C ASN A 44 2.47 9.23 -13.41
N ALA A 45 2.91 10.32 -14.05
CA ALA A 45 3.38 11.53 -13.37
C ALA A 45 2.27 12.14 -12.52
N VAL A 46 1.10 12.33 -13.10
CA VAL A 46 -0.08 12.85 -12.37
C VAL A 46 -0.40 11.98 -11.16
N ASN A 47 -0.39 10.65 -11.32
CA ASN A 47 -0.64 9.74 -10.20
C ASN A 47 0.45 9.84 -9.12
N PHE A 48 1.72 10.05 -9.49
CA PHE A 48 2.81 10.25 -8.53
C PHE A 48 2.68 11.56 -7.76
N ILE A 49 2.36 12.67 -8.45
CA ILE A 49 2.10 13.98 -7.84
C ILE A 49 0.93 13.88 -6.85
N ILE A 50 -0.20 13.31 -7.28
CA ILE A 50 -1.38 13.12 -6.42
C ILE A 50 -1.05 12.26 -5.19
N ARG A 51 -0.28 11.19 -5.35
CA ARG A 51 0.14 10.35 -4.22
C ARG A 51 1.06 11.08 -3.25
N SER A 52 1.93 11.97 -3.76
CA SER A 52 2.77 12.84 -2.95
C SER A 52 1.93 13.82 -2.13
N ILE A 53 0.91 14.42 -2.74
CA ILE A 53 -0.04 15.30 -2.04
C ILE A 53 -0.81 14.54 -0.97
N ARG A 54 -1.24 13.30 -1.24
CA ARG A 54 -1.87 12.44 -0.21
C ARG A 54 -0.93 12.04 0.91
N TYR A 55 0.38 11.93 0.64
CA TYR A 55 1.38 11.78 1.70
C TYR A 55 1.47 13.06 2.56
N GLY A 56 1.14 14.21 1.98
CA GLY A 56 1.15 15.52 2.64
C GLY A 56 2.30 16.42 2.15
N ILE A 57 2.83 16.12 0.97
CA ILE A 57 3.82 16.93 0.27
C ILE A 57 3.08 17.75 -0.80
N ASP A 58 3.01 19.05 -0.58
CA ASP A 58 2.43 19.99 -1.55
C ASP A 58 3.20 19.96 -2.89
N ILE A 59 2.53 20.29 -3.99
CA ILE A 59 3.11 20.23 -5.33
C ILE A 59 4.34 21.15 -5.49
N HIS A 60 4.34 22.32 -4.83
CA HIS A 60 5.49 23.23 -4.85
C HIS A 60 6.66 22.66 -4.04
N VAL A 61 6.37 22.11 -2.86
CA VAL A 61 7.38 21.43 -2.03
C VAL A 61 7.99 20.24 -2.78
N LEU A 62 7.17 19.45 -3.48
CA LEU A 62 7.65 18.34 -4.31
C LEU A 62 8.57 18.83 -5.42
N ARG A 63 8.21 19.93 -6.10
CA ARG A 63 9.02 20.55 -7.15
C ARG A 63 10.39 20.96 -6.60
N ASP A 64 10.41 21.68 -5.48
CA ASP A 64 11.63 22.19 -4.86
C ASP A 64 12.56 21.06 -4.42
N MET A 65 12.00 19.97 -3.84
CA MET A 65 12.76 18.77 -3.49
C MET A 65 13.44 18.15 -4.71
N ILE A 66 12.70 17.99 -5.82
CA ILE A 66 13.24 17.39 -7.04
C ILE A 66 14.33 18.29 -7.64
N GLN A 67 14.09 19.60 -7.74
CA GLN A 67 15.07 20.55 -8.26
C GLN A 67 16.35 20.55 -7.42
N THR A 68 16.20 20.57 -6.09
CA THR A 68 17.33 20.53 -5.15
C THR A 68 18.15 19.26 -5.31
N LEU A 69 17.51 18.09 -5.42
CA LEU A 69 18.20 16.82 -5.64
C LEU A 69 18.95 16.78 -6.98
N LYS A 70 18.32 17.27 -8.05
CA LYS A 70 18.94 17.34 -9.38
C LYS A 70 20.19 18.23 -9.37
N THR A 71 20.13 19.39 -8.71
CA THR A 71 21.27 20.32 -8.62
C THR A 71 22.39 19.81 -7.72
N ASN A 72 22.05 19.31 -6.52
CA ASN A 72 23.05 19.00 -5.50
C ASN A 72 23.70 17.63 -5.64
N SER A 73 22.99 16.65 -6.21
CA SER A 73 23.45 15.26 -6.30
C SER A 73 23.74 14.78 -7.73
N VAL A 74 23.64 15.68 -8.73
CA VAL A 74 23.78 15.36 -10.18
C VAL A 74 23.02 14.08 -10.54
N THR A 75 21.80 13.94 -10.01
CA THR A 75 20.95 12.78 -10.23
C THR A 75 19.74 13.16 -11.06
N ASN A 76 19.30 12.26 -11.92
CA ASN A 76 18.04 12.37 -12.65
C ASN A 76 16.90 11.57 -11.99
N LEU A 77 17.13 11.00 -10.80
CA LEU A 77 16.20 10.07 -10.14
C LEU A 77 15.84 8.89 -11.08
N GLU A 78 16.84 8.35 -11.77
CA GLU A 78 16.64 7.31 -12.78
C GLU A 78 16.55 5.93 -12.16
N SER A 79 17.53 5.59 -11.32
CA SER A 79 17.62 4.30 -10.65
C SER A 79 16.73 4.20 -9.42
N PHE A 80 16.42 2.97 -8.99
CA PHE A 80 15.68 2.73 -7.74
C PHE A 80 16.34 3.44 -6.55
N LYS A 81 17.68 3.33 -6.42
CA LYS A 81 18.46 3.95 -5.36
C LYS A 81 18.34 5.47 -5.38
N GLU A 82 18.49 6.12 -6.54
CA GLU A 82 18.36 7.57 -6.63
C GLU A 82 16.95 8.04 -6.29
N ARG A 83 15.92 7.32 -6.74
CA ARG A 83 14.52 7.66 -6.41
C ARG A 83 14.23 7.60 -4.90
N THR A 84 14.94 6.76 -4.16
CA THR A 84 14.82 6.73 -2.69
C THR A 84 15.36 7.98 -2.00
N LEU A 85 16.22 8.77 -2.66
CA LEU A 85 16.65 10.07 -2.14
C LEU A 85 15.44 11.02 -2.01
N LEU A 86 14.55 11.03 -2.99
CA LEU A 86 13.31 11.78 -2.93
C LEU A 86 12.41 11.28 -1.79
N ILE A 87 12.32 9.96 -1.61
CA ILE A 87 11.55 9.38 -0.51
C ILE A 87 12.10 9.81 0.86
N ASN A 88 13.43 9.85 1.01
CA ASN A 88 14.08 10.38 2.21
C ASN A 88 13.74 11.85 2.45
N CYS A 89 13.78 12.68 1.40
CA CYS A 89 13.40 14.10 1.51
C CYS A 89 11.95 14.26 1.99
N MET A 90 11.00 13.51 1.40
CA MET A 90 9.59 13.55 1.80
C MET A 90 9.40 13.07 3.24
N GLY A 91 10.07 11.98 3.62
CA GLY A 91 10.03 11.45 4.98
C GLY A 91 10.58 12.42 6.04
N ASN A 92 11.75 13.02 5.77
CA ASN A 92 12.38 13.99 6.65
C ASN A 92 11.54 15.26 6.78
N TYR A 93 10.97 15.75 5.68
CA TYR A 93 10.03 16.86 5.71
C TYR A 93 8.87 16.60 6.69
N HIS A 94 8.32 15.38 6.71
CA HIS A 94 7.29 15.04 7.69
C HIS A 94 7.81 14.97 9.13
N LEU A 95 9.03 14.49 9.36
CA LEU A 95 9.62 14.51 10.71
C LEU A 95 9.81 15.93 11.23
N GLU A 96 10.24 16.86 10.36
CA GLU A 96 10.51 18.26 10.71
C GLU A 96 9.21 19.05 10.95
N ASN A 97 8.14 18.72 10.22
CA ASN A 97 6.87 19.46 10.26
C ASN A 97 5.80 18.79 11.15
N THR A 98 6.11 17.68 11.80
CA THR A 98 5.17 16.97 12.70
C THR A 98 5.87 16.52 13.98
N LYS A 99 5.11 15.98 14.93
CA LYS A 99 5.68 15.34 16.14
C LYS A 99 6.05 13.87 15.91
N ALA A 100 6.07 13.40 14.66
CA ALA A 100 6.37 12.01 14.35
C ALA A 100 7.84 11.67 14.62
N LYS A 101 8.09 10.55 15.30
CA LYS A 101 9.45 10.02 15.52
C LYS A 101 9.96 9.15 14.37
N ARG A 102 9.05 8.73 13.47
CA ARG A 102 9.31 7.80 12.37
C ARG A 102 8.45 8.19 11.17
N TRP A 103 8.97 7.95 9.97
CA TRP A 103 8.19 8.00 8.74
C TRP A 103 8.17 6.63 8.05
N GLY A 104 7.20 6.43 7.15
CA GLY A 104 7.09 5.21 6.35
C GLY A 104 6.26 5.42 5.08
N ILE A 105 6.20 4.40 4.24
CA ILE A 105 5.41 4.41 3.01
C ILE A 105 4.69 3.06 2.84
N LYS A 106 3.47 3.08 2.32
CA LYS A 106 2.79 1.86 1.88
C LYS A 106 3.29 1.47 0.48
N ILE A 107 3.95 0.31 0.40
CA ILE A 107 4.60 -0.19 -0.83
C ILE A 107 3.79 -1.27 -1.58
N MET A 108 2.64 -1.69 -1.05
CA MET A 108 1.73 -2.66 -1.68
C MET A 108 2.45 -3.93 -2.18
N LYS A 109 2.39 -4.24 -3.49
CA LYS A 109 2.99 -5.41 -4.13
C LYS A 109 4.53 -5.36 -4.18
N ASP A 110 5.15 -4.20 -3.93
CA ASP A 110 6.62 -4.06 -3.91
C ASP A 110 7.26 -4.68 -2.67
N ILE A 111 6.47 -5.18 -1.70
CA ILE A 111 7.00 -6.04 -0.63
C ILE A 111 7.74 -7.28 -1.19
N LYS A 112 7.42 -7.70 -2.42
CA LYS A 112 8.12 -8.77 -3.16
C LYS A 112 9.60 -8.48 -3.42
N ILE A 113 10.02 -7.22 -3.31
CA ILE A 113 11.41 -6.79 -3.51
C ILE A 113 11.93 -6.06 -2.25
N ALA A 114 11.43 -6.42 -1.07
CA ALA A 114 11.81 -5.81 0.21
C ALA A 114 13.33 -5.81 0.45
N ASN A 115 14.09 -6.74 -0.12
CA ASN A 115 15.54 -6.78 -0.07
C ASN A 115 16.19 -5.52 -0.65
N LYS A 116 15.64 -4.98 -1.76
CA LYS A 116 16.12 -3.71 -2.33
C LYS A 116 15.86 -2.52 -1.41
N TYR A 117 14.77 -2.55 -0.65
CA TYR A 117 14.50 -1.54 0.37
C TYR A 117 15.49 -1.68 1.54
N LEU A 118 15.82 -2.90 1.96
CA LEU A 118 16.78 -3.18 3.02
C LEU A 118 18.23 -2.81 2.64
N GLU A 119 18.61 -2.92 1.37
CA GLU A 119 19.90 -2.43 0.87
C GLU A 119 20.08 -0.91 1.09
N ILE A 120 18.97 -0.16 1.05
CA ILE A 120 18.96 1.31 1.19
C ILE A 120 18.69 1.73 2.63
N TRP A 121 17.74 1.05 3.28
CA TRP A 121 17.30 1.27 4.65
C TRP A 121 17.45 -0.02 5.46
N PRO A 122 18.66 -0.36 5.95
CA PRO A 122 18.89 -1.61 6.68
C PRO A 122 18.07 -1.75 7.95
N LYS A 123 17.57 -0.64 8.51
CA LYS A 123 16.70 -0.60 9.71
C LYS A 123 15.22 -0.51 9.36
N ALA A 124 14.84 -0.64 8.09
CA ALA A 124 13.42 -0.65 7.70
C ALA A 124 12.70 -1.83 8.37
N GLN A 125 11.44 -1.61 8.70
CA GLN A 125 10.56 -2.62 9.27
C GLN A 125 9.30 -2.69 8.42
N PHE A 126 8.85 -3.90 8.14
CA PHE A 126 7.71 -4.15 7.27
C PHE A 126 6.53 -4.67 8.09
N ILE A 127 5.37 -4.06 7.91
CA ILE A 127 4.11 -4.59 8.44
C ILE A 127 3.36 -5.17 7.25
N HIS A 128 3.13 -6.48 7.28
CA HIS A 128 2.43 -7.20 6.23
C HIS A 128 1.04 -7.62 6.74
N ILE A 129 0.02 -6.89 6.29
CA ILE A 129 -1.37 -7.23 6.60
C ILE A 129 -1.81 -8.31 5.61
N VAL A 130 -2.05 -9.52 6.11
CA VAL A 130 -2.53 -10.65 5.34
C VAL A 130 -4.04 -10.78 5.55
N ARG A 131 -4.81 -10.72 4.47
CA ARG A 131 -6.25 -10.96 4.46
C ARG A 131 -6.53 -12.28 3.75
N ASP A 132 -7.67 -12.92 4.04
CA ASP A 132 -8.13 -14.07 3.27
C ASP A 132 -8.00 -13.80 1.76
N GLY A 133 -7.21 -14.64 1.08
CA GLY A 133 -6.89 -14.45 -0.32
C GLY A 133 -8.13 -14.45 -1.23
N ARG A 134 -9.20 -15.15 -0.84
CA ARG A 134 -10.47 -15.18 -1.57
C ARG A 134 -11.19 -13.85 -1.48
N ASP A 135 -11.17 -13.20 -0.31
CA ASP A 135 -11.70 -11.85 -0.12
C ASP A 135 -10.91 -10.80 -0.90
N VAL A 136 -9.59 -10.98 -0.98
CA VAL A 136 -8.71 -10.15 -1.81
C VAL A 136 -9.04 -10.33 -3.29
N ALA A 137 -9.24 -11.56 -3.75
CA ALA A 137 -9.62 -11.87 -5.12
C ALA A 137 -10.98 -11.24 -5.48
N ALA A 138 -12.00 -11.43 -4.64
CA ALA A 138 -13.31 -10.80 -4.78
C ALA A 138 -13.21 -9.28 -4.92
N SER A 139 -12.46 -8.62 -4.02
CA SER A 139 -12.30 -7.17 -4.08
C SER A 139 -11.57 -6.68 -5.34
N GLN A 140 -10.55 -7.39 -5.81
CA GLN A 140 -9.81 -6.97 -7.00
C GLN A 140 -10.56 -7.26 -8.30
N MET A 141 -11.25 -8.40 -8.38
CA MET A 141 -11.97 -8.81 -9.58
C MET A 141 -13.29 -8.03 -9.76
N CYS A 142 -14.02 -7.76 -8.67
CA CYS A 142 -15.32 -7.10 -8.74
C CYS A 142 -15.21 -5.56 -8.73
N ASP A 143 -14.36 -5.00 -7.86
CA ASP A 143 -14.34 -3.54 -7.65
C ASP A 143 -13.24 -2.84 -8.47
N HIS A 144 -12.26 -3.59 -8.97
CA HIS A 144 -11.02 -3.04 -9.53
C HIS A 144 -10.62 -3.65 -10.88
N SER A 145 -11.58 -4.04 -11.70
CA SER A 145 -11.37 -4.72 -12.99
C SER A 145 -10.34 -4.09 -13.93
N SER A 146 -10.08 -2.79 -13.82
CA SER A 146 -9.07 -2.07 -14.61
C SER A 146 -7.61 -2.35 -14.22
N TRP A 147 -7.35 -2.82 -12.99
CA TRP A 147 -5.99 -3.08 -12.48
C TRP A 147 -5.86 -4.31 -11.56
N GLY A 148 -6.98 -4.94 -11.22
CA GLY A 148 -7.04 -6.19 -10.46
C GLY A 148 -6.69 -7.42 -11.29
N TYR A 149 -6.87 -8.59 -10.68
CA TYR A 149 -6.64 -9.87 -11.35
C TYR A 149 -7.71 -10.15 -12.40
N LYS A 150 -7.31 -10.79 -13.51
CA LYS A 150 -8.21 -11.11 -14.63
C LYS A 150 -9.01 -12.39 -14.41
N ASN A 151 -8.46 -13.32 -13.63
CA ASN A 151 -9.05 -14.61 -13.32
C ASN A 151 -8.62 -15.06 -11.91
N ILE A 152 -9.29 -16.10 -11.41
CA ILE A 152 -9.10 -16.57 -10.05
C ILE A 152 -7.75 -17.26 -9.85
N GLU A 153 -7.19 -17.88 -10.89
CA GLU A 153 -5.88 -18.53 -10.84
C GLU A 153 -4.76 -17.51 -10.63
N ASP A 154 -4.79 -16.41 -11.39
CA ASP A 154 -3.85 -15.30 -11.25
C ASP A 154 -3.96 -14.66 -9.86
N ALA A 155 -5.19 -14.56 -9.32
CA ALA A 155 -5.43 -14.04 -7.99
C ALA A 155 -4.84 -14.95 -6.91
N ALA A 156 -5.10 -16.26 -6.98
CA ALA A 156 -4.60 -17.25 -6.03
C ALA A 156 -3.07 -17.33 -6.07
N ASN A 157 -2.49 -17.55 -7.26
CA ASN A 157 -1.04 -17.60 -7.44
C ASN A 157 -0.38 -16.28 -7.04
N GLY A 158 -1.02 -15.16 -7.36
CA GLY A 158 -0.53 -13.82 -7.02
C GLY A 158 -0.49 -13.57 -5.51
N TRP A 159 -1.50 -14.05 -4.76
CA TRP A 159 -1.58 -13.98 -3.30
C TRP A 159 -0.50 -14.87 -2.66
N VAL A 160 -0.38 -16.12 -3.10
CA VAL A 160 0.66 -17.07 -2.62
C VAL A 160 2.06 -16.52 -2.88
N ASP A 161 2.35 -16.07 -4.11
CA ASP A 161 3.66 -15.53 -4.49
C ASP A 161 4.03 -14.27 -3.70
N LEU A 162 3.06 -13.40 -3.40
CA LEU A 162 3.29 -12.20 -2.58
C LEU A 162 3.74 -12.56 -1.17
N ILE A 163 3.03 -13.46 -0.49
CA ILE A 163 3.36 -13.87 0.88
C ILE A 163 4.73 -14.56 0.91
N LYS A 164 4.96 -15.55 0.03
CA LYS A 164 6.23 -16.28 -0.02
C LYS A 164 7.40 -15.34 -0.29
N LYS A 165 7.29 -14.41 -1.25
CA LYS A 165 8.34 -13.42 -1.53
C LYS A 165 8.52 -12.40 -0.41
N ALA A 166 7.46 -11.96 0.26
CA ALA A 166 7.58 -11.05 1.39
C ALA A 166 8.43 -11.67 2.51
N ARG A 167 8.15 -12.92 2.88
CA ARG A 167 8.92 -13.67 3.89
C ARG A 167 10.40 -13.82 3.52
N ILE A 168 10.68 -14.20 2.27
CA ILE A 168 12.07 -14.36 1.78
C ILE A 168 12.82 -13.02 1.79
N ASN A 169 12.22 -11.95 1.24
CA ASN A 169 12.94 -10.72 0.95
C ASN A 169 13.03 -9.75 2.13
N THR A 170 12.25 -9.94 3.19
CA THR A 170 12.30 -9.09 4.39
C THR A 170 13.34 -9.54 5.41
N ASN A 171 13.94 -10.72 5.23
CA ASN A 171 15.00 -11.24 6.10
C ASN A 171 14.67 -11.16 7.61
N GLY A 172 13.41 -11.49 7.96
CA GLY A 172 12.93 -11.44 9.35
C GLY A 172 12.56 -10.03 9.86
N GLN A 173 12.77 -8.96 9.09
CA GLN A 173 12.38 -7.59 9.46
C GLN A 173 10.91 -7.29 9.16
N MET A 174 10.03 -8.27 9.34
CA MET A 174 8.61 -8.19 9.01
C MET A 174 7.74 -8.70 10.16
N LEU A 175 6.64 -8.00 10.42
CA LEU A 175 5.53 -8.46 11.26
C LEU A 175 4.33 -8.78 10.36
N GLU A 176 3.84 -10.02 10.40
CA GLU A 176 2.61 -10.42 9.72
C GLU A 176 1.41 -10.30 10.67
N ILE A 177 0.34 -9.64 10.21
CA ILE A 177 -0.90 -9.43 10.96
C ILE A 177 -2.08 -9.85 10.08
N ARG A 178 -2.99 -10.67 10.62
CA ARG A 178 -4.24 -11.00 9.92
C ARG A 178 -5.16 -9.79 9.91
N TYR A 179 -5.74 -9.48 8.75
CA TYR A 179 -6.72 -8.40 8.61
C TYR A 179 -7.93 -8.64 9.52
N GLU A 180 -8.38 -9.88 9.62
CA GLU A 180 -9.53 -10.31 10.39
C GLU A 180 -9.27 -10.13 11.89
N ASP A 181 -8.05 -10.40 12.38
CA ASP A 181 -7.65 -10.11 13.75
C ASP A 181 -7.56 -8.61 14.00
N LEU A 182 -7.05 -7.83 13.04
CA LEU A 182 -7.00 -6.37 13.15
C LEU A 182 -8.40 -5.75 13.25
N ILE A 183 -9.40 -6.33 12.58
CA ILE A 183 -10.78 -5.85 12.65
C ILE A 183 -11.52 -6.36 13.89
N ASN A 184 -11.37 -7.64 14.24
CA ASN A 184 -12.13 -8.25 15.34
C ASN A 184 -11.49 -8.03 16.72
N LYS A 185 -10.17 -7.82 16.78
CA LYS A 185 -9.37 -7.60 18.00
C LYS A 185 -8.35 -6.47 17.74
N PRO A 186 -8.81 -5.24 17.42
CA PRO A 186 -7.94 -4.16 16.98
C PRO A 186 -6.89 -3.79 18.03
N GLU A 187 -7.24 -3.79 19.33
CA GLU A 187 -6.33 -3.48 20.42
C GLU A 187 -5.10 -4.39 20.41
N ASN A 188 -5.34 -5.71 20.43
CA ASN A 188 -4.26 -6.70 20.43
C ASN A 188 -3.39 -6.61 19.18
N SER A 189 -3.99 -6.36 18.02
CA SER A 189 -3.26 -6.28 16.75
C SER A 189 -2.44 -5.00 16.66
N ILE A 190 -3.00 -3.86 17.08
CA ILE A 190 -2.31 -2.58 17.10
C ILE A 190 -1.17 -2.60 18.14
N GLU A 191 -1.39 -3.20 19.31
CA GLU A 191 -0.33 -3.34 20.33
C GLU A 191 0.88 -4.12 19.80
N LYS A 192 0.65 -5.24 19.11
CA LYS A 192 1.72 -5.99 18.42
C LYS A 192 2.48 -5.13 17.41
N ILE A 193 1.74 -4.35 16.61
CA ILE A 193 2.33 -3.43 15.62
C ILE A 193 3.19 -2.37 16.31
N LEU A 194 2.67 -1.71 17.34
CA LEU A 194 3.39 -0.66 18.06
C LEU A 194 4.63 -1.20 18.77
N SER A 195 4.53 -2.36 19.42
CA SER A 195 5.67 -3.04 20.05
C SER A 195 6.77 -3.35 19.03
N PHE A 196 6.39 -3.93 17.89
CA PHE A 196 7.32 -4.17 16.78
C PHE A 196 7.99 -2.88 16.29
N LEU A 197 7.23 -1.78 16.17
CA LEU A 197 7.76 -0.48 15.78
C LEU A 197 8.42 0.32 16.92
N SER A 198 8.44 -0.20 18.15
CA SER A 198 8.89 0.52 19.34
C SER A 198 8.21 1.90 19.49
N LEU A 199 6.89 1.92 19.39
CA LEU A 199 6.03 3.08 19.54
C LEU A 199 5.10 2.91 20.74
N ASP A 200 4.70 4.03 21.35
CA ASP A 200 3.80 4.04 22.50
C ASP A 200 2.34 3.93 22.06
N TRP A 201 1.49 3.35 22.93
CA TRP A 201 0.05 3.32 22.73
C TRP A 201 -0.58 4.70 22.94
N GLU A 202 -1.45 5.11 22.02
CA GLU A 202 -2.29 6.29 22.15
C GLU A 202 -3.77 5.88 22.03
N GLY A 203 -4.64 6.32 22.95
CA GLY A 203 -6.06 5.95 22.94
C GLY A 203 -6.81 6.37 21.67
N SER A 204 -6.28 7.36 20.95
CA SER A 204 -6.73 7.85 19.65
C SER A 204 -6.67 6.82 18.53
N LEU A 205 -5.85 5.76 18.65
CA LEU A 205 -5.56 4.82 17.56
C LEU A 205 -6.79 4.05 17.08
N LEU A 206 -7.76 3.77 17.96
CA LEU A 206 -9.01 3.11 17.63
C LEU A 206 -10.04 4.05 17.00
N GLU A 207 -9.81 5.36 17.11
CA GLU A 207 -10.72 6.41 16.67
C GLU A 207 -10.20 7.14 15.44
N HIS A 208 -9.45 6.45 14.57
CA HIS A 208 -8.80 7.01 13.38
C HIS A 208 -9.71 7.91 12.52
N GLN A 209 -10.99 7.56 12.39
CA GLN A 209 -12.02 8.31 11.67
C GLN A 209 -12.29 9.71 12.23
N ARG A 210 -11.94 9.98 13.50
CA ARG A 210 -12.08 11.29 14.14
C ARG A 210 -10.92 12.23 13.83
N PHE A 211 -9.82 11.71 13.26
CA PHE A 211 -8.62 12.49 12.98
C PHE A 211 -8.59 12.96 11.54
N SER A 212 -8.20 14.23 11.36
CA SER A 212 -7.97 14.79 10.05
C SER A 212 -6.66 14.23 9.48
N HIS A 213 -6.72 13.55 8.33
CA HIS A 213 -5.55 13.02 7.62
C HIS A 213 -5.45 13.64 6.24
N SER A 214 -4.21 13.87 5.77
CA SER A 214 -3.90 14.28 4.39
C SER A 214 -4.57 13.42 3.32
N LEU A 215 -4.91 12.15 3.62
CA LEU A 215 -5.58 11.23 2.71
C LEU A 215 -6.99 11.72 2.33
N TYR A 216 -7.69 12.40 3.25
CA TYR A 216 -9.05 12.92 3.06
C TYR A 216 -9.09 14.44 2.87
N LYS A 217 -8.06 15.15 3.35
CA LYS A 217 -7.95 16.61 3.28
C LYS A 217 -7.23 17.07 2.00
N ASN A 218 -7.63 16.53 0.85
CA ASN A 218 -7.08 16.92 -0.44
C ASN A 218 -8.17 16.78 -1.53
N ALA A 219 -7.96 17.43 -2.68
CA ALA A 219 -8.92 17.41 -3.78
C ALA A 219 -8.93 16.11 -4.60
N TYR A 220 -8.21 15.05 -4.18
CA TYR A 220 -7.90 13.89 -5.01
C TYR A 220 -8.30 12.54 -4.38
N ASN A 221 -9.35 11.91 -4.94
CA ASN A 221 -9.92 10.64 -4.48
C ASN A 221 -8.95 9.46 -4.35
N HIS A 222 -8.92 8.80 -3.20
CA HIS A 222 -8.23 7.51 -3.01
C HIS A 222 -9.19 6.33 -3.23
N PRO A 223 -8.77 5.19 -3.83
CA PRO A 223 -9.67 4.05 -4.10
C PRO A 223 -10.39 3.50 -2.87
N SER A 224 -9.78 3.60 -1.69
CA SER A 224 -10.36 3.13 -0.42
C SER A 224 -10.99 4.23 0.43
N ILE A 225 -11.15 5.46 -0.10
CA ILE A 225 -11.56 6.62 0.69
C ILE A 225 -12.89 6.38 1.43
N ASP A 226 -13.88 5.82 0.75
CA ASP A 226 -15.24 5.59 1.28
C ASP A 226 -15.29 4.57 2.41
N THR A 227 -14.22 3.79 2.58
CA THR A 227 -14.08 2.78 3.63
C THR A 227 -13.23 3.28 4.78
N VAL A 228 -12.08 3.92 4.52
CA VAL A 228 -11.13 4.33 5.58
C VAL A 228 -11.61 5.58 6.35
N VAL A 229 -12.60 6.34 5.84
CA VAL A 229 -13.26 7.40 6.62
C VAL A 229 -14.25 6.87 7.66
N LYS A 230 -14.60 5.58 7.60
CA LYS A 230 -15.57 4.95 8.50
C LYS A 230 -14.84 4.23 9.63
N PRO A 231 -15.50 4.04 10.79
CA PRO A 231 -14.99 3.13 11.82
C PRO A 231 -14.67 1.74 11.25
N MET A 232 -13.69 1.06 11.86
CA MET A 232 -13.37 -0.33 11.53
C MET A 232 -14.64 -1.19 11.65
N ASN A 233 -14.87 -2.01 10.64
CA ASN A 233 -16.05 -2.87 10.57
C ASN A 233 -15.72 -4.16 9.80
N ASN A 234 -16.55 -5.17 9.99
CA ASN A 234 -16.34 -6.51 9.45
C ASN A 234 -17.05 -6.76 8.10
N SER A 235 -17.60 -5.74 7.43
CA SER A 235 -18.40 -5.93 6.21
C SER A 235 -17.62 -6.53 5.05
N ALA A 236 -16.30 -6.41 5.09
CA ALA A 236 -15.39 -6.93 4.09
C ALA A 236 -15.03 -8.40 4.34
N ILE A 237 -15.16 -8.91 5.58
CA ILE A 237 -14.78 -10.28 5.95
C ILE A 237 -15.79 -11.27 5.37
N GLY A 238 -15.30 -12.27 4.63
CA GLY A 238 -16.12 -13.31 4.01
C GLY A 238 -16.92 -12.84 2.78
N ARG A 239 -16.60 -11.66 2.22
CA ARG A 239 -17.26 -11.14 1.02
C ARG A 239 -17.13 -12.08 -0.19
N TYR A 240 -16.09 -12.91 -0.23
CA TYR A 240 -15.89 -13.88 -1.32
C TYR A 240 -17.06 -14.83 -1.49
N MET A 241 -17.80 -15.14 -0.40
CA MET A 241 -18.96 -16.03 -0.46
C MET A 241 -20.11 -15.45 -1.29
N ARG A 242 -20.22 -14.12 -1.32
CA ARG A 242 -21.21 -13.38 -2.09
C ARG A 242 -20.71 -13.05 -3.50
N ASP A 243 -19.44 -12.69 -3.60
CA ASP A 243 -18.91 -12.03 -4.79
C ASP A 243 -18.24 -13.02 -5.78
N LEU A 244 -17.84 -14.21 -5.34
CA LEU A 244 -17.25 -15.26 -6.19
C LEU A 244 -18.21 -16.43 -6.37
N CYS A 245 -18.22 -17.01 -7.57
CA CYS A 245 -18.96 -18.26 -7.80
C CYS A 245 -18.29 -19.44 -7.07
N VAL A 246 -19.05 -20.48 -6.73
CA VAL A 246 -18.54 -21.67 -6.00
C VAL A 246 -17.30 -22.27 -6.67
N LYS A 247 -17.30 -22.34 -8.02
CA LYS A 247 -16.16 -22.86 -8.78
C LYS A 247 -14.89 -22.04 -8.57
N ASP A 248 -14.99 -20.72 -8.50
CA ASP A 248 -13.84 -19.85 -8.24
C ASP A 248 -13.37 -19.99 -6.79
N GLN A 249 -14.30 -20.08 -5.83
CA GLN A 249 -13.96 -20.30 -4.43
C GLN A 249 -13.17 -21.61 -4.25
N GLU A 250 -13.61 -22.70 -4.87
CA GLU A 250 -12.94 -24.01 -4.82
C GLU A 250 -11.60 -24.00 -5.54
N LYS A 251 -11.51 -23.30 -6.68
CA LYS A 251 -10.26 -23.18 -7.42
C LYS A 251 -9.21 -22.38 -6.66
N PHE A 252 -9.60 -21.25 -6.05
CA PHE A 252 -8.70 -20.48 -5.20
C PHE A 252 -8.23 -21.33 -4.02
N PHE A 253 -9.15 -22.02 -3.35
CA PHE A 253 -8.84 -22.89 -2.22
C PHE A 253 -7.81 -23.95 -2.58
N ALA A 254 -7.98 -24.65 -3.72
CA ALA A 254 -7.05 -25.68 -4.17
C ALA A 254 -5.64 -25.13 -4.47
N LEU A 255 -5.55 -23.94 -5.08
CA LEU A 255 -4.27 -23.33 -5.45
C LEU A 255 -3.51 -22.70 -4.27
N ALA A 256 -4.24 -22.30 -3.22
CA ALA A 256 -3.71 -21.55 -2.09
C ALA A 256 -3.81 -22.29 -0.75
N TYR A 257 -4.16 -23.58 -0.78
CA TYR A 257 -4.49 -24.41 0.40
C TYR A 257 -3.51 -24.23 1.56
N GLU A 258 -2.21 -24.45 1.32
CA GLU A 258 -1.19 -24.44 2.37
C GLU A 258 -1.20 -23.15 3.20
N LEU A 259 -1.28 -22.00 2.52
CA LEU A 259 -1.29 -20.70 3.19
C LEU A 259 -2.67 -20.37 3.77
N LEU A 260 -3.76 -20.82 3.15
CA LEU A 260 -5.08 -20.67 3.75
C LEU A 260 -5.17 -21.46 5.06
N GLU A 261 -4.62 -22.67 5.11
CA GLU A 261 -4.53 -23.48 6.32
C GLU A 261 -3.62 -22.82 7.36
N GLU A 262 -2.42 -22.37 6.96
CA GLU A 262 -1.47 -21.70 7.85
C GLU A 262 -2.04 -20.44 8.53
N PHE A 263 -2.88 -19.68 7.81
CA PHE A 263 -3.54 -18.50 8.34
C PHE A 263 -4.95 -18.78 8.90
N ASP A 264 -5.33 -20.02 9.19
CA ASP A 264 -6.67 -20.42 9.67
C ASP A 264 -7.84 -19.83 8.86
N TYR A 265 -7.73 -19.82 7.53
CA TYR A 265 -8.82 -19.48 6.61
C TYR A 265 -9.55 -20.73 6.10
N MET A 266 -9.64 -21.76 6.95
CA MET A 266 -10.32 -23.00 6.59
C MET A 266 -11.83 -22.84 6.69
N ASP A 267 -12.56 -23.32 5.68
CA ASP A 267 -14.02 -23.36 5.74
C ASP A 267 -14.42 -24.36 6.84
N SER A 268 -15.09 -23.87 7.89
CA SER A 268 -15.58 -24.68 9.02
C SER A 268 -16.45 -25.88 8.61
N LYS A 269 -16.97 -25.91 7.37
CA LYS A 269 -17.78 -26.98 6.80
C LYS A 269 -17.02 -28.02 5.96
N LYS A 270 -15.73 -27.81 5.64
CA LYS A 270 -14.93 -28.76 4.83
C LYS A 270 -13.90 -29.54 5.66
N SER A 271 -13.55 -29.06 6.86
CA SER A 271 -12.62 -29.75 7.78
C SER A 271 -13.12 -31.13 8.23
N GLU A 272 -14.43 -31.37 8.26
CA GLU A 272 -15.01 -32.69 8.57
C GLU A 272 -14.84 -33.73 7.44
N ARG A 273 -14.55 -33.31 6.20
CA ARG A 273 -14.33 -34.24 5.07
C ARG A 273 -12.90 -34.76 4.96
N SER A 274 -11.92 -34.01 5.47
CA SER A 274 -10.50 -34.38 5.42
C SER A 274 -10.08 -35.39 6.49
N ILE A 275 -10.90 -35.56 7.53
CA ILE A 275 -10.66 -36.53 8.63
C ILE A 275 -11.28 -37.90 8.31
N ASN A 276 -12.09 -37.99 7.24
CA ASN A 276 -12.84 -39.20 6.85
C ASN A 276 -12.44 -39.78 5.48
N GLN A 277 -11.23 -39.47 4.98
CA GLN A 277 -10.60 -40.13 3.83
C GLN A 277 -9.19 -40.57 4.18
#